data_AF-A0AAJ3LRQ9-F1
#
_entry.id   AF-A0AAJ3LRQ9-F1
#
_cell.length_a   1.000
_cell.length_b   1.000
_cell.length_c   1.000
_cell.angle_alpha   90.00
_cell.angle_beta   90.00
_cell.angle_gamma   90.00
#
_symmetry.space_group_name_H-M   'P 1'
#
loop_
_entity.id
_entity.type
_entity.pdbx_description
1 polymer ?
#
loop_
_entity_poly.entity_id
_entity_poly.type
_entity_poly.pdbx_seq_one_letter_code
_entity_poly.pdbx_strand_id
1 'polypeptide(L)'
;MKREQLIDLCWRGVVPVDHWYNRDSADAQKQLGEALALLRAGCGYRLTTDPKQTDQTIWVEIEYPGFYAFEDGRHDRSAWDRTLFYIPTVERLEKREGKDWY
;
A
#
# COMPACT_ATOMS: atom_id res chain seq x y z
N MET A 1 11.08 -8.03 -2.93
CA MET A 1 11.05 -6.63 -3.40
C MET A 1 11.55 -5.72 -2.30
N LYS A 2 12.39 -4.73 -2.63
CA LYS A 2 12.96 -3.78 -1.65
C LYS A 2 11.99 -2.62 -1.37
N ARG A 3 12.13 -1.99 -0.20
CA ARG A 3 11.30 -0.86 0.23
C ARG A 3 11.26 0.27 -0.79
N GLU A 4 12.41 0.62 -1.37
CA GLU A 4 12.55 1.71 -2.33
C GLU A 4 11.74 1.44 -3.60
N GLN A 5 11.67 0.17 -4.03
CA GLN A 5 10.87 -0.22 -5.19
C GLN A 5 9.38 -0.11 -4.91
N LEU A 6 8.94 -0.49 -3.70
CA LEU A 6 7.54 -0.34 -3.28
C LEU A 6 7.15 1.14 -3.18
N ILE A 7 8.04 1.97 -2.62
CA ILE A 7 7.83 3.43 -2.56
C ILE A 7 7.69 4.03 -3.97
N ASP A 8 8.55 3.63 -4.91
CA ASP A 8 8.46 4.10 -6.31
C ASP A 8 7.11 3.73 -6.95
N LEU A 9 6.66 2.48 -6.77
CA LEU A 9 5.39 2.02 -7.29
C LEU A 9 4.21 2.78 -6.70
N CYS A 10 4.17 2.98 -5.38
CA CYS A 10 3.11 3.77 -4.75
C CYS A 10 3.14 5.22 -5.24
N TRP A 11 4.33 5.84 -5.29
CA TRP A 11 4.48 7.22 -5.76
C TRP A 11 3.98 7.43 -7.19
N ARG A 12 4.25 6.46 -8.08
CA ARG A 12 3.79 6.50 -9.48
C ARG A 12 2.31 6.19 -9.64
N GLY A 13 1.73 5.42 -8.71
CA GLY A 13 0.33 5.02 -8.75
C GLY A 13 -0.64 6.02 -8.11
N VAL A 14 -0.18 6.85 -7.18
CA VAL A 14 -0.95 7.98 -6.64
C VAL A 14 -1.06 9.06 -7.72
N VAL A 15 -2.28 9.36 -8.14
CA VAL A 15 -2.54 10.39 -9.15
C VAL A 15 -3.57 11.42 -8.64
N PRO A 16 -3.64 12.62 -9.25
CA PRO A 16 -4.68 13.60 -8.93
C PRO A 16 -6.10 13.02 -9.08
N VAL A 17 -7.05 13.54 -8.30
CA VAL A 17 -8.43 13.03 -8.22
C VAL A 17 -9.12 12.98 -9.58
N ASP A 18 -8.89 13.98 -10.42
CA ASP A 18 -9.41 14.04 -11.78
C ASP A 18 -8.86 12.94 -12.70
N HIS A 19 -7.82 12.21 -12.30
CA HIS A 19 -7.22 11.10 -13.04
C HIS A 19 -7.51 9.72 -12.44
N TRP A 20 -8.28 9.65 -11.35
CA TRP A 20 -8.61 8.36 -10.70
C TRP A 20 -9.36 7.42 -11.64
N TYR A 21 -10.19 7.95 -12.53
CA TYR A 21 -10.90 7.17 -13.54
C TYR A 21 -9.98 6.43 -14.53
N ASN A 22 -8.68 6.74 -14.60
CA ASN A 22 -7.66 6.04 -15.41
C ASN A 22 -6.78 5.09 -14.58
N ARG A 23 -7.08 4.97 -13.29
CA ARG A 23 -6.32 4.17 -12.33
C ARG A 23 -7.27 3.25 -11.61
N ASP A 24 -7.98 3.72 -10.60
CA ASP A 24 -8.63 2.85 -9.63
C ASP A 24 -9.71 3.60 -8.84
N SER A 25 -10.39 2.93 -7.91
CA SER A 25 -11.38 3.53 -7.02
C SER A 25 -10.75 4.53 -6.03
N ALA A 26 -11.60 5.38 -5.46
CA ALA A 26 -11.19 6.39 -4.48
C ALA A 26 -10.54 5.78 -3.23
N ASP A 27 -11.09 4.67 -2.75
CA ASP A 27 -10.59 3.99 -1.56
C ASP A 27 -9.27 3.29 -1.85
N ALA A 28 -9.11 2.80 -3.07
CA ALA A 28 -7.87 2.21 -3.55
C ALA A 28 -6.72 3.24 -3.55
N GLN A 29 -6.98 4.46 -4.04
CA GLN A 29 -6.02 5.56 -4.00
C GLN A 29 -5.66 6.00 -2.57
N LYS A 30 -6.62 5.97 -1.63
CA LYS A 30 -6.34 6.22 -0.20
C LYS A 30 -5.38 5.17 0.37
N GLN A 31 -5.68 3.88 0.15
CA GLN A 31 -4.82 2.79 0.62
C GLN A 31 -3.40 2.90 0.04
N LEU A 32 -3.28 3.24 -1.25
CA LEU A 32 -1.98 3.41 -1.89
C LEU A 32 -1.18 4.58 -1.29
N GLY A 33 -1.85 5.69 -0.98
CA GLY A 33 -1.26 6.84 -0.30
C GLY A 33 -0.85 6.53 1.14
N GLU A 34 -1.65 5.75 1.86
CA GLU A 34 -1.33 5.28 3.22
C GLU A 34 -0.11 4.35 3.21
N ALA A 35 -0.09 3.36 2.33
CA ALA A 35 1.06 2.47 2.14
C ALA A 35 2.34 3.24 1.84
N LEU A 36 2.26 4.24 0.95
CA LEU A 36 3.38 5.14 0.64
C LEU A 36 3.91 5.85 1.89
N ALA A 37 3.01 6.42 2.71
CA ALA A 37 3.38 7.15 3.91
C ALA A 37 4.07 6.23 4.94
N LEU A 38 3.52 5.05 5.19
CA LEU A 38 4.06 4.07 6.14
C LEU A 38 5.42 3.52 5.69
N LEU A 39 5.57 3.19 4.40
CA LEU A 39 6.85 2.72 3.86
C LEU A 39 7.94 3.79 3.97
N ARG A 40 7.62 5.06 3.68
CA ARG A 40 8.56 6.19 3.85
C ARG A 40 8.89 6.46 5.31
N ALA A 41 7.96 6.22 6.24
CA ALA A 41 8.19 6.32 7.68
C ALA A 41 9.09 5.20 8.23
N GLY A 42 9.45 4.21 7.41
CA GLY A 42 10.34 3.12 7.80
C GLY A 42 9.63 1.97 8.54
N CYS A 43 8.30 1.92 8.49
CA CYS A 43 7.50 0.84 9.08
C CYS A 43 7.94 -0.54 8.56
N GLY A 44 7.79 -1.56 9.42
CA GLY A 44 8.08 -2.94 9.06
C GLY A 44 7.08 -3.43 8.02
N TYR A 45 7.53 -4.22 7.05
CA TYR A 45 6.64 -4.78 6.04
C TYR A 45 7.04 -6.21 5.68
N ARG A 46 6.05 -6.96 5.20
CA ARG A 46 6.25 -8.27 4.57
C ARG A 46 5.44 -8.37 3.30
N LEU A 47 6.04 -8.97 2.27
CA LEU A 47 5.28 -9.38 1.10
C LEU A 47 4.44 -10.58 1.50
N THR A 48 3.13 -10.53 1.24
CA THR A 48 2.27 -11.68 1.47
C THR A 48 2.26 -12.57 0.23
N THR A 49 1.98 -13.85 0.45
CA THR A 49 1.60 -14.79 -0.61
C THR A 49 0.09 -14.95 -0.61
N ASP A 50 -0.63 -13.82 -0.57
CA ASP A 50 -2.09 -13.84 -0.58
C ASP A 50 -2.56 -14.55 -1.86
N PRO A 51 -3.51 -15.50 -1.81
CA PRO A 51 -4.03 -16.15 -3.01
C PRO A 51 -4.70 -15.19 -4.00
N LYS A 52 -5.05 -13.95 -3.59
CA LYS A 52 -5.48 -12.86 -4.47
C LYS A 52 -4.32 -12.11 -5.13
N GLN A 53 -3.08 -12.51 -4.88
CA GLN A 53 -1.91 -11.99 -5.57
C GLN A 53 -2.01 -12.39 -7.04
N THR A 54 -2.18 -11.38 -7.88
CA THR A 54 -2.14 -11.53 -9.34
C THR A 54 -0.82 -10.97 -9.84
N ASP A 55 -0.46 -11.25 -11.09
CA ASP A 55 0.68 -10.63 -11.75
C ASP A 55 0.56 -9.08 -11.84
N GLN A 56 -0.61 -8.53 -11.49
CA GLN A 56 -0.92 -7.10 -11.54
C GLN A 56 -0.88 -6.43 -10.16
N THR A 57 -0.92 -7.19 -9.06
CA THR A 57 -1.07 -6.64 -7.71
C THR A 57 -0.10 -7.28 -6.74
N ILE A 58 0.66 -6.44 -6.04
CA ILE A 58 1.56 -6.83 -4.97
C ILE A 58 0.84 -6.57 -3.65
N TRP A 59 0.60 -7.62 -2.86
CA TRP A 59 0.05 -7.48 -1.53
C TRP A 59 1.16 -7.34 -0.48
N VAL A 60 1.08 -6.30 0.32
CA VAL A 60 2.08 -5.95 1.33
C VAL A 60 1.38 -5.74 2.65
N GLU A 61 1.73 -6.54 3.65
CA GLU A 61 1.31 -6.27 5.02
C GLU A 61 2.33 -5.32 5.65
N ILE A 62 1.85 -4.21 6.19
CA ILE A 62 2.66 -3.20 6.87
C ILE A 62 2.26 -3.17 8.35
N GLU A 63 3.26 -3.20 9.22
CA GLU A 63 3.12 -3.10 10.67
C GLU A 63 3.48 -1.68 11.14
N TYR A 64 2.56 -1.02 11.83
CA TYR A 64 2.71 0.38 12.26
C TYR A 64 2.06 0.64 13.63
N PRO A 65 2.51 1.67 14.37
CA PRO A 65 1.92 1.98 15.67
C PRO A 65 0.52 2.57 15.46
N GLY A 66 -0.48 1.74 15.75
CA GLY A 66 -1.89 2.12 15.75
C GLY A 66 -2.28 3.00 16.92
N PHE A 67 -3.59 3.16 17.11
CA PHE A 67 -4.14 3.95 18.22
C PHE A 67 -3.68 3.43 19.60
N TYR A 68 -3.72 2.11 19.81
CA TYR A 68 -3.30 1.49 21.07
C TYR A 68 -1.81 1.68 21.37
N ALA A 69 -0.94 1.58 20.37
CA ALA A 69 0.49 1.87 20.54
C ALA A 69 0.78 3.34 20.90
N PHE A 70 -0.17 4.26 20.65
CA PHE A 70 -0.08 5.65 21.07
C PHE A 70 -0.47 5.84 22.54
N GLU A 71 -1.50 5.13 23.01
CA GLU A 71 -1.99 5.23 24.39
C GLU A 71 -1.14 4.43 25.39
N ASP A 72 -0.78 3.20 25.04
CA ASP A 72 -0.07 2.26 25.93
C ASP A 72 1.46 2.31 25.75
N GLY A 73 1.94 3.09 24.77
CA GLY A 73 3.34 3.29 24.47
C GLY A 73 3.89 2.38 23.36
N ARG A 74 4.88 2.89 22.61
CA ARG A 74 5.39 2.27 21.38
C ARG A 74 6.33 1.07 21.60
N HIS A 75 6.59 0.72 22.86
CA HIS A 75 7.58 -0.32 23.21
C HIS A 75 7.04 -1.74 23.06
N ASP A 76 5.71 -1.92 23.14
CA ASP A 76 5.07 -3.21 22.90
C ASP A 76 4.59 -3.31 21.44
N ARG A 77 5.26 -4.16 20.65
CA ARG A 77 4.87 -4.43 19.26
C ARG A 77 3.63 -5.30 19.13
N SER A 78 3.14 -5.92 20.21
CA SER A 78 1.89 -6.66 20.19
C SER A 78 0.65 -5.75 20.04
N ALA A 79 0.79 -4.46 20.36
CA ALA A 79 -0.23 -3.43 20.20
C ALA A 79 -0.14 -2.66 18.85
N TRP A 80 0.71 -3.12 17.93
CA TRP A 80 0.84 -2.49 16.61
C TRP A 80 -0.21 -3.05 15.65
N ASP A 81 -0.73 -2.18 14.80
CA ASP A 81 -1.67 -2.56 13.76
C ASP A 81 -0.91 -3.24 12.61
N ARG A 82 -1.58 -4.20 11.99
CA ARG A 82 -1.12 -4.87 10.77
C ARG A 82 -2.22 -4.78 9.74
N THR A 83 -1.93 -4.06 8.66
CA THR A 83 -2.89 -3.86 7.58
C THR A 83 -2.31 -4.35 6.27
N LEU A 84 -3.14 -5.05 5.51
CA LEU A 84 -2.81 -5.53 4.18
C LEU A 84 -3.13 -4.44 3.17
N PHE A 85 -2.09 -3.97 2.47
CA PHE A 85 -2.19 -2.98 1.40
C PHE A 85 -1.93 -3.64 0.05
N TYR A 86 -2.56 -3.10 -0.98
CA TYR A 86 -2.28 -3.48 -2.36
C TYR A 86 -1.40 -2.41 -3.01
N ILE A 87 -0.43 -2.84 -3.82
CA ILE A 87 0.48 -1.97 -4.57
C ILE A 87 0.46 -2.45 -6.03
N PRO A 88 0.19 -1.57 -7.01
CA PRO A 88 0.17 -1.96 -8.41
C PRO A 88 1.57 -2.33 -8.91
N THR A 89 1.67 -3.31 -9.81
CA THR A 89 2.92 -3.60 -10.52
C THR A 89 3.24 -2.53 -11.57
N VAL A 90 4.49 -2.52 -12.05
CA VAL A 90 4.92 -1.64 -13.16
C VAL A 90 4.00 -1.81 -14.36
N GLU A 91 3.72 -3.06 -14.73
CA GLU A 91 2.86 -3.41 -15.86
C GLU A 91 1.45 -2.83 -15.70
N ARG A 92 0.89 -2.87 -14.49
CA ARG A 92 -0.44 -2.30 -14.19
C ARG A 92 -0.45 -0.78 -14.33
N LEU A 93 0.59 -0.12 -13.85
CA LEU A 93 0.75 1.34 -13.98
C LEU A 93 0.87 1.80 -15.45
N GLU A 94 1.55 1.01 -16.27
CA GLU A 94 1.79 1.32 -17.69
C GLU A 94 0.56 1.11 -18.56
N LYS A 95 -0.28 0.11 -18.26
CA LYS A 95 -1.52 -0.14 -19.00
C LYS A 95 -2.53 1.01 -18.90
N ARG A 96 -2.51 1.78 -17.80
CA ARG A 96 -3.43 2.90 -17.55
C ARG A 96 -4.92 2.55 -17.73
N GLU A 97 -5.27 1.30 -17.46
CA GLU A 97 -6.65 0.82 -17.59
C GLU A 97 -7.45 1.21 -16.36
N GLY A 98 -8.20 2.30 -16.47
CA GLY A 98 -9.07 2.79 -15.40
C GLY A 98 -10.30 1.95 -15.17
N LYS A 99 -10.15 0.89 -14.37
CA LYS A 99 -11.22 -0.03 -13.96
C LYS A 99 -11.07 -0.29 -12.47
N ASP A 100 -12.05 -0.96 -11.87
CA ASP A 100 -11.84 -1.54 -10.54
C ASP A 100 -10.66 -2.52 -10.61
N TRP A 101 -9.65 -2.31 -9.76
CA TRP A 101 -8.41 -3.05 -9.84
C TRP A 101 -8.37 -4.31 -8.98
N TYR A 102 -9.43 -4.56 -8.22
CA TYR A 102 -9.56 -5.67 -7.27
C TYR A 102 -10.84 -6.49 -7.43
#